data_AF-A0A9J6E4S8-F1
#
_entry.id   AF-A0A9J6E4S8-F1
#
_cell.length_a   1.000
_cell.length_b   1.000
_cell.length_c   1.000
_cell.angle_alpha   90.00
_cell.angle_beta   90.00
_cell.angle_gamma   90.00
#
_symmetry.space_group_name_H-M   'P 1'
#
loop_
_entity.id
_entity.type
_entity.pdbx_description
1 polymer ?
#
loop_
_entity_poly.entity_id
_entity_poly.type
_entity_poly.pdbx_seq_one_letter_code
_entity_poly.pdbx_strand_id
1 'polypeptide(L)'
;MPGPWASHPAGLLLDHERWLTSNMTVEHIQSRVELSCESPSKRVNQFPFEHVLTVKDLLALVCRRGCCSQEPLVDADSLSSQPPWLPTTYNLQTELPHFVSYYQQRQKRGLDNVWICKPWNLARSLDTHVTDNLNYILRLPATGPKVACKYVSDPVLFPLEGVGLAKFDFRYVVVLLGVRPLRLYAYRHFWLRFANK
;
A
#
# COMPACT_ATOMS: atom_id res chain seq x y z
N MET A 1 -21.11 -15.30 7.04
CA MET A 1 -21.71 -14.51 8.13
C MET A 1 -20.62 -13.62 8.73
N PRO A 2 -20.62 -12.29 8.54
CA PRO A 2 -19.68 -11.42 9.23
C PRO A 2 -20.02 -11.41 10.73
N GLY A 3 -19.00 -11.54 11.59
CA GLY A 3 -19.18 -11.62 13.03
C GLY A 3 -19.66 -10.30 13.68
N PRO A 4 -20.11 -10.38 14.94
CA PRO A 4 -20.87 -9.33 15.64
C PRO A 4 -20.10 -8.02 15.92
N TRP A 5 -18.81 -7.96 15.59
CA TRP A 5 -17.96 -6.76 15.71
C TRP A 5 -18.24 -5.72 14.61
N ALA A 6 -18.86 -6.13 13.50
CA ALA A 6 -19.15 -5.22 12.38
C ALA A 6 -20.38 -4.33 12.62
N SER A 7 -21.04 -4.47 13.78
CA SER A 7 -22.24 -3.77 14.22
C SER A 7 -22.09 -3.07 15.59
N HIS A 8 -20.87 -3.00 16.15
CA HIS A 8 -20.67 -2.36 17.46
C HIS A 8 -20.70 -0.83 17.33
N PRO A 9 -21.42 -0.08 18.20
CA PRO A 9 -21.72 1.35 18.00
C PRO A 9 -20.51 2.30 18.06
N ALA A 10 -19.34 1.82 18.48
CA ALA A 10 -18.13 2.64 18.60
C ALA A 10 -17.52 3.06 17.24
N GLY A 11 -18.10 2.61 16.12
CA GLY A 11 -17.64 2.94 14.77
C GLY A 11 -18.27 4.20 14.13
N LEU A 12 -19.31 4.81 14.72
CA LEU A 12 -20.01 5.93 14.09
C LEU A 12 -20.72 6.86 15.08
N LEU A 13 -20.34 8.14 15.08
CA LEU A 13 -21.19 9.24 14.62
C LEU A 13 -20.39 10.55 14.72
N LEU A 14 -20.37 11.32 13.63
CA LEU A 14 -20.13 12.76 13.73
C LEU A 14 -21.52 13.35 13.89
N ASP A 15 -21.97 13.48 15.15
CA ASP A 15 -22.93 14.53 15.45
C ASP A 15 -22.13 15.82 15.62
N HIS A 16 -22.56 16.83 14.89
CA HIS A 16 -22.14 18.20 15.10
C HIS A 16 -22.33 18.55 16.59
N GLU A 17 -21.37 19.23 17.20
CA GLU A 17 -21.45 19.90 18.51
C GLU A 17 -20.89 19.27 19.80
N ARG A 18 -20.10 18.18 19.77
CA ARG A 18 -19.28 17.83 20.95
C ARG A 18 -17.85 17.43 20.61
N TRP A 19 -16.90 18.30 20.97
CA TRP A 19 -15.47 18.00 21.06
C TRP A 19 -15.24 16.99 22.20
N LEU A 20 -15.56 15.72 21.96
CA LEU A 20 -15.19 14.63 22.85
C LEU A 20 -13.67 14.45 22.83
N THR A 21 -13.09 14.19 23.99
CA THR A 21 -11.66 14.00 24.24
C THR A 21 -11.06 13.00 23.25
N SER A 22 -10.36 13.53 22.23
CA SER A 22 -9.61 12.73 21.26
C SER A 22 -8.30 12.28 21.89
N ASN A 23 -8.07 10.98 22.00
CA ASN A 23 -6.73 10.48 22.35
C ASN A 23 -5.97 10.23 21.04
N MET A 24 -5.08 11.15 20.69
CA MET A 24 -4.22 11.03 19.51
C MET A 24 -2.98 10.22 19.91
N THR A 25 -2.97 8.93 19.62
CA THR A 25 -1.80 8.09 19.90
C THR A 25 -0.96 7.89 18.64
N VAL A 26 0.36 7.92 18.81
CA VAL A 26 1.33 7.56 17.76
C VAL A 26 1.52 6.03 17.72
N GLU A 27 1.27 5.36 18.85
CA GLU A 27 1.42 3.91 19.00
C GLU A 27 0.18 3.14 18.54
N HIS A 28 0.40 1.94 17.99
CA HIS A 28 -0.67 1.08 17.49
C HIS A 28 -1.53 0.52 18.61
N ILE A 29 -2.85 0.68 18.49
CA ILE A 29 -3.80 0.23 19.51
C ILE A 29 -4.13 -1.26 19.29
N GLN A 30 -3.67 -2.11 20.21
CA GLN A 30 -3.89 -3.56 20.18
C GLN A 30 -5.25 -3.96 20.79
N SER A 31 -5.62 -3.41 21.95
CA SER A 31 -6.81 -3.81 22.73
C SER A 31 -8.03 -2.89 22.51
N ARG A 32 -8.51 -2.82 21.27
CA ARG A 32 -9.64 -1.92 20.90
C ARG A 32 -10.97 -2.25 21.58
N VAL A 33 -11.20 -3.52 21.92
CA VAL A 33 -12.44 -3.97 22.58
C VAL A 33 -12.50 -3.40 24.01
N GLU A 34 -11.42 -3.55 24.77
CA GLU A 34 -11.30 -3.02 26.14
C GLU A 34 -11.48 -1.49 26.14
N LEU A 35 -10.77 -0.79 25.25
CA LEU A 35 -10.91 0.67 25.08
C LEU A 35 -12.35 1.10 24.76
N SER A 36 -13.06 0.33 23.93
CA SER A 36 -14.46 0.62 23.59
C SER A 36 -15.42 0.37 24.76
N CYS A 37 -15.13 -0.61 25.61
CA CYS A 37 -15.96 -0.93 26.78
C CYS A 37 -15.70 0.05 27.94
N GLU A 38 -14.44 0.37 28.21
CA GLU A 38 -14.02 1.24 29.31
C GLU A 38 -14.26 2.73 29.02
N SER A 39 -14.26 3.11 27.74
CA SER A 39 -14.35 4.52 27.34
C SER A 39 -15.14 4.69 26.03
N PRO A 40 -16.44 4.37 26.03
CA PRO A 40 -17.27 4.38 24.82
C PRO A 40 -17.42 5.76 24.18
N SER A 41 -17.18 6.85 24.93
CA SER A 41 -17.22 8.23 24.44
C SER A 41 -15.90 8.71 23.85
N LYS A 42 -14.80 7.96 24.02
CA LYS A 42 -13.49 8.33 23.48
C LYS A 42 -13.40 7.93 22.01
N ARG A 43 -12.72 8.77 21.23
CA ARG A 43 -12.43 8.53 19.82
C ARG A 43 -10.93 8.30 19.64
N VAL A 44 -10.58 7.41 18.72
CA VAL A 44 -9.20 7.07 18.38
C VAL A 44 -8.94 7.34 16.90
N ASN A 45 -7.68 7.62 16.57
CA ASN A 45 -7.22 8.01 15.23
C ASN A 45 -6.81 6.82 14.34
N GLN A 46 -7.18 5.59 14.70
CA GLN A 46 -6.82 4.38 13.97
C GLN A 46 -8.07 3.53 13.71
N PHE A 47 -8.09 2.77 12.62
CA PHE A 47 -9.18 1.84 12.30
C PHE A 47 -8.76 0.39 12.55
N PRO A 48 -9.68 -0.49 13.03
CA PRO A 48 -9.40 -1.92 13.08
C PRO A 48 -9.01 -2.42 11.69
N PHE A 49 -7.97 -3.26 11.62
CA PHE A 49 -7.46 -3.86 10.38
C PHE A 49 -6.96 -2.85 9.33
N GLU A 50 -6.61 -1.61 9.68
CA GLU A 50 -6.06 -0.63 8.71
C GLU A 50 -4.77 -1.11 8.00
N HIS A 51 -4.06 -2.08 8.59
CA HIS A 51 -2.88 -2.72 8.02
C HIS A 51 -3.13 -3.34 6.64
N VAL A 52 -4.37 -3.69 6.30
CA VAL A 52 -4.71 -4.17 4.95
C VAL A 52 -4.47 -3.13 3.85
N LEU A 53 -4.37 -1.84 4.22
CA LEU A 53 -4.02 -0.74 3.32
C LEU A 53 -2.61 -0.18 3.59
N THR A 54 -2.10 -0.28 4.82
CA THR A 54 -0.82 0.35 5.20
C THR A 54 0.39 -0.59 5.10
N VAL A 55 0.18 -1.90 4.96
CA VAL A 55 1.24 -2.90 4.72
C VAL A 55 1.27 -3.30 3.25
N LYS A 56 2.46 -3.31 2.63
CA LYS A 56 2.61 -3.32 1.16
C LYS A 56 2.09 -4.58 0.48
N ASP A 57 2.32 -5.75 1.06
CA ASP A 57 1.86 -7.02 0.49
C ASP A 57 0.33 -7.15 0.58
N LEU A 58 -0.25 -6.76 1.72
CA LEU A 58 -1.69 -6.76 1.90
C LEU A 58 -2.38 -5.71 1.03
N LEU A 59 -1.81 -4.52 0.88
CA LEU A 59 -2.31 -3.50 -0.04
C LEU A 59 -2.39 -4.07 -1.46
N ALA A 60 -1.28 -4.66 -1.95
CA ALA A 60 -1.26 -5.25 -3.28
C ALA A 60 -2.32 -6.35 -3.44
N LEU A 61 -2.50 -7.20 -2.43
CA LEU A 61 -3.52 -8.25 -2.41
C LEU A 61 -4.95 -7.67 -2.45
N VAL A 62 -5.25 -6.66 -1.63
CA VAL A 62 -6.56 -6.01 -1.56
C VAL A 62 -6.89 -5.32 -2.88
N CYS A 63 -5.94 -4.60 -3.47
CA CYS A 63 -6.12 -3.95 -4.77
C CYS A 63 -6.43 -4.95 -5.89
N ARG A 64 -5.72 -6.10 -5.93
CA ARG A 64 -6.00 -7.17 -6.88
C ARG A 64 -7.39 -7.80 -6.67
N ARG A 65 -7.77 -8.06 -5.42
CA ARG A 65 -9.09 -8.62 -5.08
C ARG A 65 -10.25 -7.67 -5.38
N GLY A 66 -10.01 -6.36 -5.27
CA GLY A 66 -10.98 -5.33 -5.60
C GLY A 66 -11.29 -5.24 -7.09
N CYS A 67 -10.47 -5.83 -7.96
CA CYS A 67 -10.76 -5.96 -9.38
C CYS A 67 -11.79 -7.09 -9.58
N CYS A 68 -13.06 -6.74 -9.74
CA CYS A 68 -14.14 -7.69 -10.02
C CYS A 68 -14.19 -8.13 -11.50
N SER A 69 -13.05 -8.35 -12.15
CA SER A 69 -13.00 -8.86 -13.52
C SER A 69 -12.88 -10.38 -13.52
N GLN A 70 -13.63 -11.07 -14.41
CA GLN A 70 -13.39 -12.48 -14.72
C GLN A 70 -12.05 -12.71 -15.44
N GLU A 71 -11.43 -11.61 -15.89
CA GLU A 71 -10.14 -11.62 -16.56
C GLU A 71 -8.98 -12.05 -15.64
N PRO A 72 -7.95 -12.71 -16.19
CA PRO A 72 -6.73 -13.03 -15.46
C PRO A 72 -6.09 -11.78 -14.84
N LEU A 73 -5.47 -11.94 -13.67
CA LEU A 73 -4.72 -10.86 -13.00
C LEU A 73 -3.56 -10.33 -13.85
N VAL A 74 -3.03 -11.14 -14.74
CA VAL A 74 -1.97 -10.80 -15.68
C VAL A 74 -2.38 -11.31 -17.05
N ASP A 75 -2.41 -10.41 -18.02
CA ASP A 75 -2.66 -10.74 -19.41
C ASP A 75 -1.47 -11.51 -20.01
N ALA A 76 -1.72 -12.65 -20.65
CA ALA A 76 -0.65 -13.54 -21.10
C ALA A 76 0.18 -12.94 -22.25
N ASP A 77 -0.43 -12.12 -23.11
CA ASP A 77 0.20 -11.61 -24.33
C ASP A 77 0.94 -10.28 -24.11
N SER A 78 0.37 -9.38 -23.32
CA SER A 78 0.96 -8.08 -22.98
C SER A 78 1.77 -8.10 -21.68
N LEU A 79 1.55 -9.08 -20.79
CA LEU A 79 2.06 -9.10 -19.42
C LEU A 79 1.63 -7.89 -18.58
N SER A 80 0.56 -7.19 -18.98
CA SER A 80 -0.06 -6.14 -18.16
C SER A 80 -0.82 -6.76 -16.99
N SER A 81 -0.80 -6.12 -15.82
CA SER A 81 -1.48 -6.61 -14.61
C SER A 81 -2.67 -5.75 -14.22
N GLN A 82 -3.66 -6.36 -13.58
CA GLN A 82 -4.81 -5.67 -13.00
C GLN A 82 -4.62 -5.37 -11.50
N PRO A 83 -5.10 -4.22 -11.01
CA PRO A 83 -5.60 -3.08 -11.78
C PRO A 83 -4.47 -2.34 -12.50
N PRO A 84 -4.75 -1.61 -13.61
CA PRO A 84 -3.72 -0.96 -14.41
C PRO A 84 -2.98 0.17 -13.67
N TRP A 85 -3.58 0.75 -12.65
CA TRP A 85 -2.97 1.80 -11.83
C TRP A 85 -2.02 1.26 -10.75
N LEU A 86 -2.04 -0.06 -10.47
CA LEU A 86 -1.12 -0.70 -9.54
C LEU A 86 0.00 -1.39 -10.32
N PRO A 87 1.28 -1.03 -10.11
CA PRO A 87 2.38 -1.77 -10.72
C PRO A 87 2.36 -3.25 -10.31
N THR A 88 2.70 -4.14 -11.25
CA THR A 88 2.74 -5.59 -10.99
C THR A 88 3.58 -5.89 -9.75
N THR A 89 2.97 -6.53 -8.76
CA THR A 89 3.58 -6.71 -7.44
C THR A 89 3.35 -8.12 -6.92
N TYR A 90 4.43 -8.78 -6.51
CA TYR A 90 4.42 -10.12 -5.95
C TYR A 90 4.97 -10.11 -4.51
N ASN A 91 4.37 -10.89 -3.63
CA ASN A 91 4.95 -11.23 -2.34
C ASN A 91 6.02 -12.33 -2.55
N LEU A 92 7.29 -12.04 -2.26
CA LEU A 92 8.38 -12.97 -2.52
C LEU A 92 8.43 -14.18 -1.57
N GLN A 93 7.59 -14.19 -0.53
CA GLN A 93 7.47 -15.33 0.38
C GLN A 93 6.38 -16.31 -0.07
N THR A 94 5.26 -15.81 -0.61
CA THR A 94 4.09 -16.63 -0.95
C THR A 94 3.87 -16.78 -2.45
N GLU A 95 4.40 -15.88 -3.27
CA GLU A 95 4.17 -15.81 -4.71
C GLU A 95 5.48 -15.96 -5.53
N LEU A 96 6.56 -16.48 -4.92
CA LEU A 96 7.88 -16.56 -5.56
C LEU A 96 7.89 -17.28 -6.93
N PRO A 97 7.25 -18.47 -7.10
CA PRO A 97 7.24 -19.13 -8.40
C PRO A 97 6.53 -18.31 -9.48
N HIS A 98 5.44 -17.61 -9.11
CA HIS A 98 4.71 -16.74 -10.03
C HIS A 98 5.57 -15.55 -10.46
N PHE A 99 6.28 -14.94 -9.51
CA PHE A 99 7.25 -13.88 -9.80
C PHE A 99 8.34 -14.36 -10.76
N VAL A 100 8.97 -15.51 -10.50
CA VAL A 100 10.03 -16.06 -11.36
C VAL A 100 9.52 -16.34 -12.77
N SER A 101 8.34 -16.94 -12.90
CA SER A 101 7.72 -17.19 -14.21
C SER A 101 7.48 -15.88 -14.97
N TYR A 102 6.86 -14.90 -14.31
CA TYR A 102 6.59 -13.58 -14.90
C TYR A 102 7.88 -12.87 -15.32
N TYR A 103 8.89 -12.87 -14.45
CA TYR A 103 10.21 -12.29 -14.71
C TYR A 103 10.86 -12.91 -15.96
N GLN A 104 10.88 -14.24 -16.05
CA GLN A 104 11.48 -14.95 -17.18
C GLN A 104 10.72 -14.70 -18.49
N GLN A 105 9.40 -14.60 -18.44
CA GLN A 105 8.58 -14.25 -19.60
C GLN A 105 8.91 -12.83 -20.11
N ARG A 106 9.04 -11.85 -19.20
CA ARG A 106 9.48 -10.49 -19.57
C ARG A 106 10.86 -10.49 -20.21
N GLN A 107 11.80 -11.22 -19.61
CA GLN A 107 13.17 -11.33 -20.11
C GLN A 107 13.22 -11.95 -21.51
N LYS A 108 12.47 -13.03 -21.76
CA LYS A 108 12.36 -13.66 -23.09
C LYS A 108 11.80 -12.70 -24.16
N ARG A 109 10.92 -11.78 -23.77
CA ARG A 109 10.31 -10.78 -24.65
C ARG A 109 11.14 -9.49 -24.78
N GLY A 110 12.33 -9.42 -24.17
CA GLY A 110 13.18 -8.22 -24.20
C GLY A 110 12.56 -7.00 -23.51
N LEU A 111 11.61 -7.22 -22.58
CA LEU A 111 10.94 -6.13 -21.88
C LEU A 111 11.78 -5.63 -20.69
N ASP A 112 11.60 -4.36 -20.33
CA ASP A 112 12.20 -3.79 -19.13
C ASP A 112 11.86 -4.65 -17.89
N ASN A 113 12.88 -4.98 -17.12
CA ASN A 113 12.79 -5.94 -16.02
C ASN A 113 13.45 -5.43 -14.73
N VAL A 114 13.50 -4.10 -14.56
CA VAL A 114 13.89 -3.50 -13.28
C VAL A 114 12.75 -3.64 -12.26
N TRP A 115 13.09 -4.10 -11.07
CA TRP A 115 12.18 -4.28 -9.94
C TRP A 115 12.65 -3.50 -8.73
N ILE A 116 11.70 -3.02 -7.93
CA ILE A 116 11.96 -2.46 -6.61
C ILE A 116 11.42 -3.42 -5.55
N CYS A 117 12.34 -3.98 -4.76
CA CYS A 117 12.04 -4.90 -3.67
C CYS A 117 11.99 -4.13 -2.35
N LYS A 118 10.91 -4.30 -1.59
CA LYS A 118 10.64 -3.54 -0.34
C LYS A 118 10.16 -4.47 0.77
N PRO A 119 10.52 -4.22 2.04
CA PRO A 119 9.94 -4.94 3.17
C PRO A 119 8.45 -4.61 3.32
N TRP A 120 7.65 -5.56 3.81
CA TRP A 120 6.20 -5.41 3.94
C TRP A 120 5.81 -4.15 4.75
N ASN A 121 6.41 -3.97 5.92
CA ASN A 121 6.01 -2.99 6.93
C ASN A 121 7.09 -1.95 7.31
N LEU A 122 8.26 -1.94 6.66
CA LEU A 122 9.26 -0.88 6.88
C LEU A 122 8.98 0.38 6.04
N ALA A 123 9.47 1.52 6.52
CA ALA A 123 9.33 2.83 5.90
C ALA A 123 10.71 3.53 5.72
N ARG A 124 10.70 4.76 5.18
CA ARG A 124 11.91 5.58 4.97
C ARG A 124 12.96 4.94 4.06
N SER A 125 12.51 4.16 3.07
CA SER A 125 13.38 3.45 2.11
C SER A 125 14.37 2.47 2.73
N LEU A 126 14.21 2.11 4.02
CA LEU A 126 15.03 1.11 4.67
C LEU A 126 14.87 -0.24 3.96
N ASP A 127 16.01 -0.89 3.70
CA ASP A 127 16.11 -2.20 3.05
C ASP A 127 15.33 -2.28 1.72
N THR A 128 15.35 -1.18 0.96
CA THR A 128 14.77 -1.09 -0.39
C THR A 128 15.85 -1.31 -1.45
N HIS A 129 15.58 -2.21 -2.39
CA HIS A 129 16.54 -2.62 -3.42
C HIS A 129 15.94 -2.38 -4.80
N VAL A 130 16.66 -1.69 -5.69
CA VAL A 130 16.26 -1.52 -7.09
C VAL A 130 17.25 -2.28 -7.97
N THR A 131 16.78 -3.27 -8.71
CA THR A 131 17.66 -4.14 -9.51
C THR A 131 16.88 -4.89 -10.59
N ASP A 132 17.56 -5.30 -11.64
CA ASP A 132 17.13 -6.23 -12.68
C ASP A 132 17.90 -7.56 -12.60
N ASN A 133 18.51 -7.88 -11.45
CA ASN A 133 19.22 -9.15 -11.26
C ASN A 133 18.33 -10.15 -10.52
N LEU A 134 17.78 -11.13 -11.25
CA LEU A 134 16.95 -12.18 -10.66
C LEU A 134 17.64 -12.90 -9.50
N ASN A 135 18.89 -13.34 -9.67
CA ASN A 135 19.62 -14.08 -8.63
C ASN A 135 19.79 -13.27 -7.34
N TYR A 136 19.95 -11.95 -7.47
CA TYR A 136 19.99 -11.06 -6.33
C TYR A 136 18.62 -10.96 -5.65
N ILE A 137 17.55 -10.73 -6.41
CA ILE A 137 16.17 -10.66 -5.90
C ILE A 137 15.79 -11.94 -5.14
N LEU A 138 16.16 -13.12 -5.66
CA LEU A 138 15.87 -14.42 -5.05
C LEU A 138 16.51 -14.62 -3.68
N ARG A 139 17.60 -13.89 -3.36
CA ARG A 139 18.28 -13.96 -2.06
C ARG A 139 17.70 -12.99 -1.04
N LEU A 140 17.02 -11.93 -1.48
CA LEU A 140 16.48 -10.90 -0.59
C LEU A 140 15.50 -11.41 0.48
N PRO A 141 14.65 -12.44 0.23
CA PRO A 141 13.79 -13.00 1.29
C PRO A 141 14.56 -13.58 2.49
N ALA A 142 15.85 -13.91 2.34
CA ALA A 142 16.67 -14.41 3.43
C ALA A 142 16.90 -13.35 4.54
N THR A 143 16.78 -12.05 4.22
CA THR A 143 16.88 -10.96 5.20
C THR A 143 15.52 -10.50 5.72
N GLY A 144 14.45 -11.23 5.39
CA GLY A 144 13.10 -10.97 5.85
C GLY A 144 12.09 -10.75 4.71
N PRO A 145 10.80 -10.70 5.07
CA PRO A 145 9.70 -10.68 4.12
C PRO A 145 9.69 -9.44 3.23
N LYS A 146 9.54 -9.66 1.92
CA LYS A 146 9.60 -8.60 0.90
C LYS A 146 8.53 -8.77 -0.17
N VAL A 147 8.15 -7.63 -0.76
CA VAL A 147 7.44 -7.59 -2.05
C VAL A 147 8.43 -7.21 -3.15
N ALA A 148 8.27 -7.79 -4.33
CA ALA A 148 8.87 -7.31 -5.57
C ALA A 148 7.79 -6.56 -6.37
N CYS A 149 8.02 -5.28 -6.61
CA CYS A 149 7.11 -4.41 -7.35
C CYS A 149 7.81 -3.95 -8.63
N LYS A 150 7.12 -3.99 -9.78
CA LYS A 150 7.71 -3.55 -11.05
C LYS A 150 8.09 -2.08 -10.94
N TYR A 151 9.36 -1.77 -11.19
CA TYR A 151 9.83 -0.39 -11.10
C TYR A 151 9.27 0.44 -12.27
N VAL A 152 8.86 1.67 -11.98
CA VAL A 152 8.41 2.66 -12.97
C VAL A 152 9.66 3.31 -13.57
N SER A 153 10.12 2.72 -14.67
CA SER A 153 11.38 3.10 -15.33
C SER A 153 11.25 4.36 -16.18
N ASP A 154 10.03 4.69 -16.64
CA ASP A 154 9.71 5.90 -17.40
C ASP A 154 8.75 6.82 -16.61
N PRO A 155 9.21 7.48 -15.53
CA PRO A 155 8.39 8.42 -14.78
C PRO A 155 8.39 9.80 -15.43
N VAL A 156 7.32 10.57 -15.19
CA VAL A 156 7.35 12.02 -15.46
C VAL A 156 8.41 12.67 -14.58
N LEU A 157 9.28 13.46 -15.20
CA LEU A 157 10.35 14.20 -14.52
C LEU A 157 9.98 15.68 -14.44
N PHE A 158 10.35 16.30 -13.32
CA PHE A 158 10.13 17.74 -13.12
C PHE A 158 11.45 18.50 -13.19
N PRO A 159 11.55 19.58 -13.99
CA PRO A 159 12.74 20.41 -14.03
C PRO A 159 12.83 21.28 -12.78
N LEU A 160 13.90 21.11 -12.00
CA LEU A 160 14.24 21.92 -10.84
C LEU A 160 15.46 22.79 -11.16
N GLU A 161 15.33 24.09 -10.97
CA GLU A 161 16.42 25.04 -11.17
C GLU A 161 17.64 24.66 -10.30
N GLY A 162 18.84 24.64 -10.90
CA GLY A 162 20.09 24.25 -10.23
C GLY A 162 20.26 22.74 -9.94
N VAL A 163 19.21 21.93 -10.06
CA VAL A 163 19.25 20.47 -9.82
C VAL A 163 19.14 19.67 -11.11
N GLY A 164 18.32 20.11 -12.07
CA GLY A 164 18.01 19.38 -13.29
C GLY A 164 16.68 18.62 -13.20
N LEU A 165 16.55 17.53 -13.97
CA LEU A 165 15.33 16.72 -13.99
C LEU A 165 15.27 15.80 -12.76
N ALA A 166 14.21 15.92 -11.97
CA ALA A 166 14.02 15.13 -10.74
C ALA A 166 12.78 14.24 -10.83
N LYS A 167 12.90 13.01 -10.32
CA LYS A 167 11.75 12.15 -10.01
C LYS A 167 11.01 12.71 -8.79
N PHE A 168 9.70 12.55 -8.74
CA PHE A 168 8.89 13.02 -7.62
C PHE A 168 7.67 12.14 -7.41
N ASP A 169 7.04 12.30 -6.26
CA ASP A 169 5.75 11.68 -5.96
C ASP A 169 4.77 12.67 -5.30
N PHE A 170 3.48 12.35 -5.42
CA PHE A 170 2.40 13.11 -4.78
C PHE A 170 2.05 12.47 -3.44
N ARG A 171 2.09 13.27 -2.37
CA ARG A 171 1.51 12.93 -1.07
C ARG A 171 0.12 13.54 -0.94
N TYR A 172 -0.89 12.70 -1.09
CA TYR A 172 -2.25 13.02 -0.67
C TYR A 172 -2.46 12.68 0.80
N VAL A 173 -3.32 13.46 1.46
CA VAL A 173 -3.82 13.16 2.80
C VAL A 173 -5.30 12.82 2.67
N VAL A 174 -5.68 11.65 3.16
CA VAL A 174 -7.05 11.16 3.12
C VAL A 174 -7.49 10.85 4.54
N VAL A 175 -8.70 11.26 4.91
CA VAL A 175 -9.30 11.06 6.23
C VAL A 175 -10.52 10.16 6.08
N LEU A 176 -10.47 9.01 6.75
CA LEU A 176 -11.59 8.10 6.91
C LEU A 176 -12.31 8.42 8.23
N LEU A 177 -13.59 8.77 8.16
CA LEU A 177 -14.43 9.11 9.33
C LEU A 177 -15.42 8.00 9.71
N GLY A 178 -15.53 6.96 8.89
CA GLY A 178 -16.41 5.83 9.11
C GLY A 178 -16.46 4.92 7.90
N VAL A 179 -16.74 3.64 8.13
CA VAL A 179 -16.84 2.62 7.07
C VAL A 179 -18.28 2.20 6.78
N ARG A 180 -19.26 2.55 7.63
CA ARG A 180 -20.69 2.19 7.48
C ARG A 180 -21.68 3.24 8.05
N PRO A 181 -22.08 4.27 7.29
CA PRO A 181 -21.70 4.53 5.91
C PRO A 181 -20.22 4.90 5.76
N LEU A 182 -19.68 4.61 4.58
CA LEU A 182 -18.35 5.04 4.20
C LEU A 182 -18.31 6.57 4.11
N ARG A 183 -17.47 7.20 4.93
CA ARG A 183 -17.24 8.65 4.94
C ARG A 183 -15.75 8.89 4.77
N LEU A 184 -15.34 9.28 3.57
CA LEU A 184 -13.94 9.43 3.17
C LEU A 184 -13.75 10.82 2.56
N TYR A 185 -12.72 11.53 2.99
CA TYR A 185 -12.41 12.88 2.53
C TYR A 185 -10.95 12.96 2.09
N ALA A 186 -10.69 13.55 0.92
CA ALA A 186 -9.34 13.92 0.51
C ALA A 186 -9.09 15.38 0.90
N TYR A 187 -7.94 15.66 1.52
CA TYR A 187 -7.52 17.02 1.79
C TYR A 187 -7.28 17.77 0.48
N ARG A 188 -7.70 19.04 0.41
CA ARG A 188 -7.64 19.85 -0.82
C ARG A 188 -6.21 20.08 -1.32
N HIS A 189 -5.24 20.13 -0.41
CA HIS A 189 -3.84 20.31 -0.75
C HIS A 189 -3.10 18.98 -0.72
N PHE A 190 -2.13 18.83 -1.61
CA PHE A 190 -1.17 17.73 -1.63
C PHE A 190 0.24 18.29 -1.61
N TRP A 191 1.21 17.46 -1.27
CA TRP A 191 2.63 17.83 -1.27
C TRP A 191 3.38 17.06 -2.36
N LEU A 192 4.19 17.77 -3.14
CA LEU A 192 5.17 17.14 -4.01
C LEU A 192 6.41 16.78 -3.20
N ARG A 193 6.91 15.57 -3.36
CA ARG A 193 8.15 15.11 -2.75
C ARG A 193 9.12 14.77 -3.86
N PHE A 194 10.15 15.60 -4.01
CA PHE A 194 11.21 15.38 -4.99
C PHE A 194 12.25 14.41 -4.43
N ALA A 195 12.80 13.58 -5.30
CA ALA A 195 13.97 12.79 -4.97
C ALA A 195 15.16 13.74 -4.76
N ASN A 196 15.89 13.53 -3.67
CA ASN A 196 17.21 14.14 -3.52
C ASN A 196 18.15 13.50 -4.54
N LYS A 197 19.14 14.27 -5.03
CA LYS A 197 20.25 13.69 -5.80
C LYS A 197 21.00 12.65 -4.98
#